data_AF-A0A928VDC8-F1
#
_entry.id   AF-A0A928VDC8-F1
#
_cell.length_a   1.000
_cell.length_b   1.000
_cell.length_c   1.000
_cell.angle_alpha   90.00
_cell.angle_beta   90.00
_cell.angle_gamma   90.00
#
_symmetry.space_group_name_H-M   'P 1'
#
loop_
_entity.id
_entity.type
_entity.pdbx_description
1 polymer ?
#
loop_
_entity_poly.entity_id
_entity_poly.type
_entity_poly.pdbx_seq_one_letter_code
_entity_poly.pdbx_strand_id
1 'polypeptide(L)'
;MHKRFVNHCTIELILSPTTPILIKSGKEGADPTKPDMEFVETYHAGGKSIYLPGSSLKGAIRAHAERIVRTVGGDRNPNSPNKLWASNPLNRSSYDYLERFQGDAPKIYQHSSFTDQLFGSTEIASRLRIEDAYPIDRAALRIEERNGVAIDRVFGSVAVGPFNFQVCTA
;
A
#
# COMPACT_ATOMS: atom_id res chain seq x y z
N MET A 1 -2.79 -15.40 17.91
CA MET A 1 -4.05 -14.67 17.65
C MET A 1 -4.97 -15.40 16.66
N HIS A 2 -4.47 -16.05 15.60
CA HIS A 2 -5.27 -16.94 14.74
C HIS A 2 -4.83 -18.40 14.90
N LYS A 3 -5.32 -19.10 15.94
CA LYS A 3 -4.87 -20.49 16.26
C LYS A 3 -5.49 -21.56 15.36
N ARG A 4 -6.64 -21.28 14.76
CA ARG A 4 -7.40 -22.22 13.93
C ARG A 4 -7.67 -21.60 12.57
N PHE A 5 -7.27 -22.31 11.52
CA PHE A 5 -7.62 -22.00 10.15
C PHE A 5 -8.93 -22.70 9.80
N VAL A 6 -9.95 -21.93 9.46
CA VAL A 6 -11.31 -22.48 9.19
C VAL A 6 -11.63 -22.46 7.71
N ASN A 7 -11.19 -21.43 6.98
CA ASN A 7 -11.44 -21.28 5.56
C ASN A 7 -10.30 -20.48 4.90
N HIS A 8 -10.07 -20.75 3.61
CA HIS A 8 -9.21 -20.00 2.72
C HIS A 8 -10.01 -19.59 1.48
N CYS A 9 -9.83 -18.36 1.03
CA CYS A 9 -10.29 -17.92 -0.28
C CYS A 9 -9.11 -17.31 -1.01
N THR A 10 -8.85 -17.81 -2.22
CA THR A 10 -7.86 -17.25 -3.14
C THR A 10 -8.61 -16.48 -4.22
N ILE A 11 -8.23 -15.22 -4.42
CA ILE A 11 -8.80 -14.37 -5.46
C ILE A 11 -7.64 -14.00 -6.38
N GLU A 12 -7.70 -14.47 -7.63
CA GLU A 12 -6.76 -14.10 -8.66
C GLU A 12 -7.21 -12.81 -9.34
N LEU A 13 -6.29 -11.85 -9.49
CA LEU A 13 -6.56 -10.54 -10.06
C LEU A 13 -5.58 -10.27 -11.20
N ILE A 14 -6.10 -9.73 -12.29
CA ILE A 14 -5.30 -9.18 -13.40
C ILE A 14 -5.41 -7.67 -13.32
N LEU A 15 -4.25 -7.00 -13.23
CA LEU A 15 -4.17 -5.54 -13.23
C LEU A 15 -3.82 -5.07 -14.64
N SER A 16 -4.68 -4.24 -15.22
CA SER A 16 -4.45 -3.58 -16.52
C SER A 16 -4.46 -2.07 -16.30
N PRO A 17 -3.28 -1.44 -16.12
CA PRO A 17 -3.19 0.00 -15.96
C PRO A 17 -3.71 0.72 -17.21
N THR A 18 -4.70 1.59 -17.06
CA THR A 18 -5.23 2.40 -18.17
C THR A 18 -4.36 3.63 -18.46
N THR A 19 -3.49 3.99 -17.53
CA THR A 19 -2.57 5.11 -17.62
C THR A 19 -1.19 4.67 -17.16
N PRO A 20 -0.12 5.40 -17.54
CA PRO A 20 1.22 5.16 -17.04
C PRO A 20 1.26 5.09 -15.52
N ILE A 21 1.92 4.07 -14.97
CA ILE A 21 2.12 3.90 -13.52
C ILE A 21 3.59 3.95 -13.17
N LEU A 22 3.89 4.32 -11.92
CA LEU A 22 5.21 4.21 -11.31
C LEU A 22 5.04 3.73 -9.86
N ILE A 23 5.69 2.63 -9.50
CA ILE A 23 5.99 2.30 -8.11
C ILE A 23 7.48 2.50 -7.90
N LYS A 24 7.84 3.63 -7.29
CA LYS A 24 9.23 4.06 -7.12
C LYS A 24 10.00 3.07 -6.24
N SER A 25 11.21 2.71 -6.65
CA SER A 25 12.16 2.01 -5.79
C SER A 25 12.61 2.94 -4.65
N GLY A 26 12.64 2.43 -3.42
CA GLY A 26 13.06 3.22 -2.25
C GLY A 26 14.58 3.51 -2.20
N LYS A 27 15.32 3.17 -3.26
CA LYS A 27 16.78 3.32 -3.34
C LYS A 27 17.08 4.14 -4.59
N GLU A 28 17.87 5.19 -4.44
CA GLU A 28 18.61 5.74 -5.58
C GLU A 28 19.64 4.68 -5.98
N GLY A 29 19.58 4.22 -7.23
CA GLY A 29 20.55 3.28 -7.76
C GLY A 29 21.96 3.87 -7.70
N ALA A 30 22.98 3.03 -7.49
CA ALA A 30 24.37 3.47 -7.59
C ALA A 30 24.81 3.72 -9.05
N ASP A 31 23.92 3.45 -10.02
CA ASP A 31 24.16 3.61 -11.44
C ASP A 31 23.71 5.01 -11.89
N PRO A 32 24.65 5.92 -12.23
CA PRO A 32 24.33 7.29 -12.60
C PRO A 32 23.65 7.41 -13.97
N THR A 33 23.52 6.32 -14.73
CA THR A 33 22.82 6.32 -16.03
C THR A 33 21.33 6.11 -15.90
N LYS A 34 20.85 5.73 -14.71
CA LYS A 34 19.45 5.48 -14.46
C LYS A 34 18.71 6.75 -14.01
N PRO A 35 17.38 6.83 -14.24
CA PRO A 35 16.59 7.99 -13.82
C PRO A 35 16.55 8.19 -12.31
N ASP A 36 16.36 9.43 -11.86
CA ASP A 36 16.24 9.80 -10.44
C ASP A 36 15.14 9.02 -9.71
N MET A 37 14.10 8.62 -10.43
CA MET A 37 13.02 7.77 -9.92
C MET A 37 12.83 6.52 -10.77
N GLU A 38 13.47 5.44 -10.34
CA GLU A 38 13.35 4.13 -10.97
C GLU A 38 12.10 3.38 -10.50
N PHE A 39 11.61 2.51 -11.38
CA PHE A 39 10.62 1.52 -10.98
C PHE A 39 11.24 0.49 -10.04
N VAL A 40 10.44 -0.09 -9.14
CA VAL A 40 10.87 -1.22 -8.32
C VAL A 40 11.08 -2.48 -9.17
N GLU A 41 12.28 -3.03 -9.10
CA GLU A 41 12.69 -4.22 -9.84
C GLU A 41 12.94 -5.41 -8.90
N THR A 42 12.72 -6.62 -9.40
CA THR A 42 13.06 -7.87 -8.72
C THR A 42 13.52 -8.91 -9.72
N TYR A 43 14.14 -9.98 -9.22
CA TYR A 43 14.47 -11.15 -10.03
C TYR A 43 13.35 -12.17 -9.91
N HIS A 44 12.66 -12.44 -11.02
CA HIS A 44 11.54 -13.37 -11.07
C HIS A 44 11.69 -14.25 -12.31
N ALA A 45 11.27 -15.52 -12.28
CA ALA A 45 11.38 -16.51 -13.37
C ALA A 45 12.59 -16.32 -14.31
N GLY A 46 13.81 -16.36 -13.76
CA GLY A 46 15.06 -16.32 -14.53
C GLY A 46 15.47 -14.95 -15.10
N GLY A 47 14.78 -13.86 -14.76
CA GLY A 47 15.11 -12.53 -15.29
C GLY A 47 14.76 -11.39 -14.35
N LYS A 48 15.37 -10.23 -14.61
CA LYS A 48 15.02 -8.99 -13.93
C LYS A 48 13.72 -8.43 -14.51
N SER A 49 12.78 -8.04 -13.66
CA SER A 49 11.48 -7.51 -14.07
C SER A 49 11.00 -6.48 -13.06
N ILE A 50 10.25 -5.49 -13.53
CA ILE A 50 9.41 -4.68 -12.63
C ILE A 50 8.30 -5.55 -12.05
N TYR A 51 7.76 -5.12 -10.90
CA TYR A 51 6.62 -5.76 -10.26
C TYR A 51 5.85 -4.73 -9.44
N LEU A 52 4.63 -5.09 -9.02
CA LEU A 52 3.87 -4.30 -8.06
C LEU A 52 3.94 -4.99 -6.70
N PRO A 53 4.66 -4.43 -5.71
CA PRO A 53 4.81 -5.07 -4.41
C PRO A 53 3.47 -5.25 -3.71
N GLY A 54 3.26 -6.41 -3.12
CA GLY A 54 2.04 -6.73 -2.36
C GLY A 54 1.81 -5.78 -1.20
N SER A 55 2.88 -5.22 -0.62
CA SER A 55 2.80 -4.16 0.39
C SER A 55 2.23 -2.85 -0.16
N SER A 56 2.64 -2.44 -1.36
CA SER A 56 2.14 -1.23 -2.04
C SER A 56 0.68 -1.39 -2.42
N LEU A 57 0.32 -2.53 -3.01
CA LEU A 57 -1.06 -2.88 -3.34
C LEU A 57 -1.94 -2.94 -2.08
N LYS A 58 -1.47 -3.60 -1.02
CA LYS A 58 -2.18 -3.70 0.25
C LYS A 58 -2.37 -2.34 0.90
N GLY A 59 -1.36 -1.48 0.89
CA GLY A 59 -1.44 -0.11 1.42
C GLY A 59 -2.47 0.74 0.67
N ALA A 60 -2.44 0.70 -0.66
CA ALA A 60 -3.41 1.41 -1.50
C ALA A 60 -4.84 0.91 -1.24
N ILE A 61 -5.07 -0.40 -1.27
CA ILE A 61 -6.39 -1.00 -1.01
C ILE A 61 -6.87 -0.66 0.40
N ARG A 62 -5.99 -0.76 1.40
CA ARG A 62 -6.30 -0.39 2.79
C ARG A 62 -6.73 1.07 2.91
N ALA A 63 -5.98 2.00 2.33
CA ALA A 63 -6.30 3.43 2.37
C ALA A 63 -7.66 3.73 1.71
N HIS A 64 -7.96 3.07 0.58
CA HIS A 64 -9.29 3.16 -0.05
C HIS A 64 -10.39 2.56 0.83
N ALA A 65 -10.17 1.37 1.42
CA ALA A 65 -11.14 0.72 2.29
C ALA A 65 -11.44 1.55 3.54
N GLU A 66 -10.42 2.13 4.18
CA GLU A 66 -10.59 3.03 5.33
C GLU A 66 -11.46 4.25 4.97
N ARG A 67 -11.28 4.84 3.78
CA ARG A 67 -12.17 5.91 3.31
C ARG A 67 -13.63 5.45 3.16
N ILE A 68 -13.86 4.32 2.48
CA ILE A 68 -15.21 3.77 2.28
C ILE A 68 -15.88 3.51 3.62
N VAL A 69 -15.16 2.87 4.54
CA VAL A 69 -15.64 2.55 5.88
C VAL A 69 -16.04 3.81 6.65
N ARG A 70 -15.22 4.87 6.61
CA ARG A 70 -15.54 6.16 7.23
C ARG A 70 -16.74 6.85 6.60
N THR A 71 -16.91 6.74 5.29
CA THR A 71 -18.05 7.34 4.59
C THR A 71 -19.36 6.61 4.87
N VAL A 72 -19.36 5.28 4.85
CA VAL A 72 -20.59 4.47 4.99
C VAL A 72 -21.00 4.29 6.46
N GLY A 73 -20.03 4.03 7.34
CA GLY A 73 -20.30 3.71 8.75
C GLY A 73 -19.88 4.79 9.74
N GLY A 74 -19.11 5.80 9.32
CA GLY A 74 -18.40 6.69 10.23
C GLY A 74 -17.18 6.02 10.87
N ASP A 75 -16.60 6.67 11.87
CA ASP A 75 -15.42 6.15 12.58
C ASP A 75 -15.76 4.95 13.50
N ARG A 76 -17.04 4.80 13.86
CA ARG A 76 -17.56 3.82 14.81
C ARG A 76 -18.63 2.96 14.16
N ASN A 77 -18.78 1.73 14.61
CA ASN A 77 -19.83 0.84 14.12
C ASN A 77 -21.23 1.43 14.40
N PRO A 78 -22.11 1.59 13.39
CA PRO A 78 -23.50 1.99 13.61
C PRO A 78 -24.25 1.08 14.59
N ASN A 79 -23.96 -0.24 14.57
CA ASN A 79 -24.59 -1.25 15.42
C ASN A 79 -23.83 -1.47 16.75
N SER A 80 -22.67 -0.85 16.94
CA SER A 80 -21.83 -1.04 18.13
C SER A 80 -20.95 0.20 18.33
N PRO A 81 -21.48 1.32 18.83
CA PRO A 81 -20.81 2.62 18.81
C PRO A 81 -19.50 2.68 19.62
N ASN A 82 -19.19 1.65 20.41
CA ASN A 82 -17.93 1.51 21.14
C ASN A 82 -16.83 0.78 20.34
N LYS A 83 -17.14 0.21 19.16
CA LYS A 83 -16.19 -0.48 18.30
C LYS A 83 -15.77 0.42 17.13
N LEU A 84 -14.47 0.62 16.99
CA LEU A 84 -13.89 1.34 15.86
C LEU A 84 -14.11 0.57 14.55
N TRP A 85 -14.41 1.30 13.48
CA TRP A 85 -14.56 0.75 12.14
C TRP A 85 -13.32 0.98 11.29
N ALA A 86 -12.76 2.19 11.35
CA ALA A 86 -11.46 2.52 10.79
C ALA A 86 -10.61 3.29 11.80
N SER A 87 -9.36 2.87 11.99
CA SER A 87 -8.44 3.52 12.93
C SER A 87 -7.97 4.87 12.40
N ASN A 88 -7.99 5.92 13.24
CA ASN A 88 -7.44 7.23 12.89
C ASN A 88 -5.99 7.32 13.40
N PRO A 89 -4.98 7.28 12.50
CA PRO A 89 -3.58 7.28 12.92
C PRO A 89 -3.15 8.58 13.64
N LEU A 90 -3.92 9.66 13.49
CA LEU A 90 -3.65 10.94 14.17
C LEU A 90 -4.26 11.00 15.57
N ASN A 91 -5.18 10.09 15.91
CA ASN A 91 -5.81 10.05 17.22
C ASN A 91 -5.21 8.95 18.10
N ARG A 92 -4.18 9.30 18.88
CA ARG A 92 -3.51 8.35 19.79
C ARG A 92 -4.44 7.73 20.83
N SER A 93 -5.41 8.49 21.36
CA SER A 93 -6.38 7.98 22.34
C SER A 93 -7.23 6.81 21.83
N SER A 94 -7.36 6.68 20.50
CA SER A 94 -8.06 5.54 19.91
C SER A 94 -7.32 4.20 20.07
N TYR A 95 -6.07 4.24 20.53
CA TYR A 95 -5.19 3.09 20.72
C TYR A 95 -4.90 2.75 22.20
N ASP A 96 -5.52 3.44 23.17
CA ASP A 96 -5.31 3.19 24.61
C ASP A 96 -5.62 1.73 25.03
N TYR A 97 -6.46 1.04 24.24
CA TYR A 97 -6.77 -0.37 24.44
C TYR A 97 -5.55 -1.28 24.24
N LEU A 98 -4.54 -0.87 23.46
CA LEU A 98 -3.31 -1.63 23.26
C LEU A 98 -2.50 -1.75 24.56
N GLU A 99 -2.36 -0.64 25.28
CA GLU A 99 -1.71 -0.62 26.59
C GLU A 99 -2.55 -1.35 27.64
N ARG A 100 -3.87 -1.09 27.66
CA ARG A 100 -4.80 -1.71 28.61
C ARG A 100 -4.84 -3.24 28.50
N PHE A 101 -4.68 -3.79 27.30
CA PHE A 101 -4.76 -5.22 27.03
C PHE A 101 -3.43 -5.80 26.57
N GLN A 102 -2.31 -5.18 26.94
CA GLN A 102 -0.97 -5.65 26.59
C GLN A 102 -0.80 -7.13 26.98
N GLY A 103 -0.35 -7.95 26.03
CA GLY A 103 -0.20 -9.40 26.20
C GLY A 103 -1.49 -10.22 26.05
N ASP A 104 -2.67 -9.61 25.99
CA ASP A 104 -3.97 -10.27 25.76
C ASP A 104 -4.39 -10.15 24.29
N ALA A 105 -3.77 -10.98 23.43
CA ALA A 105 -4.00 -10.94 21.99
C ALA A 105 -5.49 -11.10 21.58
N PRO A 106 -6.31 -11.95 22.22
CA PRO A 106 -7.75 -11.99 21.95
C PRO A 106 -8.47 -10.67 22.20
N LYS A 107 -8.19 -9.98 23.32
CA LYS A 107 -8.81 -8.69 23.61
C LYS A 107 -8.33 -7.59 22.68
N ILE A 108 -7.03 -7.54 22.38
CA ILE A 108 -6.48 -6.62 21.38
C ILE A 108 -7.24 -6.81 20.06
N TYR A 109 -7.36 -8.05 19.59
CA TYR A 109 -8.09 -8.33 18.35
C TYR A 109 -9.54 -7.85 18.39
N GLN A 110 -10.28 -8.13 19.47
CA GLN A 110 -11.69 -7.74 19.61
C GLN A 110 -11.90 -6.22 19.56
N HIS A 111 -10.97 -5.46 20.15
CA HIS A 111 -11.02 -4.00 20.22
C HIS A 111 -10.41 -3.30 19.01
N SER A 112 -9.58 -3.98 18.22
CA SER A 112 -9.07 -3.44 16.96
C SER A 112 -10.19 -3.09 15.98
N SER A 113 -9.95 -2.06 15.17
CA SER A 113 -10.91 -1.63 14.16
C SER A 113 -11.15 -2.71 13.12
N PHE A 114 -12.28 -2.62 12.40
CA PHE A 114 -12.57 -3.55 11.30
C PHE A 114 -11.44 -3.56 10.25
N THR A 115 -10.89 -2.40 9.91
CA THR A 115 -9.78 -2.29 8.96
C THR A 115 -8.49 -2.92 9.49
N ASP A 116 -8.15 -2.76 10.77
CA ASP A 116 -7.00 -3.43 11.39
C ASP A 116 -7.21 -4.95 11.47
N GLN A 117 -8.42 -5.41 11.79
CA GLN A 117 -8.75 -6.84 11.81
C GLN A 117 -8.58 -7.51 10.44
N LEU A 118 -8.79 -6.76 9.35
CA LEU A 118 -8.64 -7.24 7.97
C LEU A 118 -7.20 -7.10 7.46
N PHE A 119 -6.64 -5.90 7.52
CA PHE A 119 -5.34 -5.54 6.93
C PHE A 119 -4.16 -5.73 7.88
N GLY A 120 -4.40 -5.93 9.18
CA GLY A 120 -3.38 -6.07 10.23
C GLY A 120 -2.95 -4.73 10.82
N SER A 121 -2.13 -4.79 11.87
CA SER A 121 -1.43 -3.66 12.48
C SER A 121 -0.09 -4.13 13.04
N THR A 122 0.64 -3.28 13.76
CA THR A 122 1.86 -3.70 14.48
C THR A 122 1.57 -4.75 15.55
N GLU A 123 0.38 -4.69 16.15
CA GLU A 123 -0.02 -5.57 17.26
C GLU A 123 -0.77 -6.82 16.78
N ILE A 124 -1.37 -6.78 15.58
CA ILE A 124 -2.23 -7.85 15.09
C ILE A 124 -1.93 -8.31 13.68
N ALA A 125 -1.89 -9.63 13.49
CA ALA A 125 -1.73 -10.25 12.17
C ALA A 125 -2.99 -10.08 11.32
N SER A 126 -2.78 -9.70 10.06
CA SER A 126 -3.84 -9.50 9.07
C SER A 126 -4.54 -10.79 8.67
N ARG A 127 -5.80 -10.68 8.26
CA ARG A 127 -6.54 -11.78 7.60
C ARG A 127 -6.41 -11.78 6.08
N LEU A 128 -5.97 -10.65 5.51
CA LEU A 128 -5.73 -10.49 4.09
C LEU A 128 -4.23 -10.50 3.77
N ARG A 129 -3.83 -11.45 2.93
CA ARG A 129 -2.51 -11.50 2.29
C ARG A 129 -2.67 -11.06 0.84
N ILE A 130 -1.84 -10.13 0.41
CA ILE A 130 -1.74 -9.70 -0.99
C ILE A 130 -0.31 -10.02 -1.42
N GLU A 131 -0.19 -10.79 -2.49
CA GLU A 131 1.09 -11.18 -3.06
C GLU A 131 1.58 -10.12 -4.04
N ASP A 132 2.86 -10.22 -4.40
CA ASP A 132 3.46 -9.38 -5.43
C ASP A 132 2.80 -9.67 -6.78
N ALA A 133 2.41 -8.64 -7.51
CA ALA A 133 1.89 -8.79 -8.86
C ALA A 133 3.02 -8.66 -9.87
N TYR A 134 3.23 -9.73 -10.64
CA TYR A 134 4.23 -9.78 -11.70
C TYR A 134 3.58 -9.59 -13.07
N PRO A 135 4.31 -9.02 -14.06
CA PRO A 135 3.85 -8.96 -15.44
C PRO A 135 3.55 -10.36 -15.99
N ILE A 136 2.41 -10.50 -16.69
CA ILE A 136 2.03 -11.76 -17.36
C ILE A 136 2.99 -12.03 -18.53
N ASP A 137 3.24 -11.01 -19.35
CA ASP A 137 4.22 -11.06 -20.44
C ASP A 137 5.26 -9.95 -20.24
N ARG A 138 6.51 -10.36 -20.00
CA ARG A 138 7.63 -9.43 -19.82
C ARG A 138 8.07 -8.78 -21.12
N ALA A 139 7.89 -9.45 -22.25
CA ALA A 139 8.27 -8.91 -23.56
C ALA A 139 7.31 -7.80 -23.99
N ALA A 140 6.08 -7.81 -23.47
CA ALA A 140 5.08 -6.77 -23.71
C ALA A 140 5.31 -5.49 -22.88
N LEU A 141 6.13 -5.55 -21.82
CA LEU A 141 6.36 -4.41 -20.93
C LEU A 141 6.98 -3.23 -21.68
N ARG A 142 6.40 -2.04 -21.48
CA ARG A 142 6.93 -0.78 -22.00
C ARG A 142 7.25 0.16 -20.86
N ILE A 143 8.55 0.39 -20.67
CA ILE A 143 9.05 1.38 -19.71
C ILE A 143 9.47 2.61 -20.50
N GLU A 144 8.93 3.77 -20.12
CA GLU A 144 9.28 5.07 -20.65
C GLU A 144 9.97 5.90 -19.58
N GLU A 145 10.91 6.75 -19.98
CA GLU A 145 11.43 7.80 -19.13
C GLU A 145 10.69 9.11 -19.43
N ARG A 146 10.31 9.83 -18.37
CA ARG A 146 9.63 11.11 -18.46
C ARG A 146 10.35 12.14 -17.62
N ASN A 147 10.32 13.39 -18.10
CA ASN A 147 10.93 14.52 -17.41
C ASN A 147 9.89 15.29 -16.60
N GLY A 148 10.28 15.70 -15.40
CA GLY A 148 9.52 16.57 -14.52
C GLY A 148 10.35 17.79 -14.13
N VAL A 149 9.65 18.91 -13.90
CA VAL A 149 10.22 20.14 -13.34
C VAL A 149 9.25 20.66 -12.31
N ALA A 150 9.73 20.97 -11.11
CA ALA A 150 8.97 21.71 -10.12
C ALA A 150 9.18 23.21 -10.36
N ILE A 151 8.09 23.93 -10.61
CA ILE A 151 8.12 25.37 -10.90
C ILE A 151 7.77 26.15 -9.64
N ASP A 152 8.62 27.11 -9.28
CA ASP A 152 8.34 28.09 -8.24
C ASP A 152 7.19 29.00 -8.68
N ARG A 153 6.11 29.02 -7.90
CA ARG A 153 4.89 29.79 -8.22
C ARG A 153 5.05 31.30 -7.97
N VAL A 154 6.07 31.74 -7.23
CA VAL A 154 6.37 33.14 -6.95
C VAL A 154 7.33 33.70 -8.00
N PHE A 155 8.45 33.04 -8.23
CA PHE A 155 9.50 33.53 -9.13
C PHE A 155 9.36 33.04 -10.58
N GLY A 156 8.51 32.03 -10.83
CA GLY A 156 8.37 31.41 -12.15
C GLY A 156 9.59 30.61 -12.60
N SER A 157 10.59 30.44 -11.73
CA SER A 157 11.83 29.72 -11.98
C SER A 157 11.70 28.23 -11.64
N VAL A 158 12.73 27.46 -11.98
CA VAL A 158 12.86 26.06 -11.54
C VAL A 158 13.17 26.05 -10.04
N ALA A 159 12.30 25.40 -9.26
CA ALA A 159 12.50 25.17 -7.83
C ALA A 159 13.25 23.85 -7.57
N VAL A 160 12.86 22.78 -8.26
CA VAL A 160 13.50 21.46 -8.20
C VAL A 160 13.50 20.83 -9.59
N GLY A 161 14.64 20.27 -10.00
CA GLY A 161 14.82 19.60 -11.29
C GLY A 161 15.77 20.35 -12.24
N PRO A 162 15.82 19.95 -13.53
CA PRO A 162 15.04 18.87 -14.14
C PRO A 162 15.33 17.52 -13.50
N PHE A 163 14.30 16.70 -13.34
CA PHE A 163 14.44 15.32 -12.86
C PHE A 163 13.70 14.37 -13.79
N ASN A 164 14.16 13.13 -13.84
CA ASN A 164 13.59 12.09 -14.69
C ASN A 164 13.01 10.93 -13.87
N PHE A 165 11.96 10.32 -14.39
CA PHE A 165 11.29 9.21 -13.74
C PHE A 165 10.80 8.18 -14.76
N GLN A 166 10.88 6.92 -14.37
CA GLN A 166 10.37 5.83 -15.18
C GLN A 166 8.85 5.68 -15.00
N VAL A 167 8.17 5.25 -16.05
CA VAL A 167 6.78 4.82 -15.97
C VAL A 167 6.58 3.56 -16.80
N CYS A 168 5.72 2.67 -16.35
CA CYS A 168 5.24 1.53 -17.13
C CYS A 168 3.97 1.96 -17.87
N THR A 169 3.96 1.87 -19.20
CA THR A 169 2.83 2.30 -20.06
C THR A 169 2.06 1.14 -20.69
N ALA A 170 2.66 -0.05 -20.73
CA ALA A 170 2.04 -1.32 -21.10
C ALA A 170 2.73 -2.46 -20.36
#